data_AF-A0A7W6V4U1-F1
#
_entry.id   AF-A0A7W6V4U1-F1
#
_cell.length_a   1.000
_cell.length_b   1.000
_cell.length_c   1.000
_cell.angle_alpha   90.00
_cell.angle_beta   90.00
_cell.angle_gamma   90.00
#
_symmetry.space_group_name_H-M   'P 1'
#
loop_
_entity.id
_entity.type
_entity.pdbx_description
1 polymer ?
#
loop_
_entity_poly.entity_id
_entity_poly.type
_entity_poly.pdbx_seq_one_letter_code
_entity_poly.pdbx_strand_id
1 'polypeptide(L)'
;MTTDSVIADGVARLEGTLASQMVQSVQQQLPGLTSGAGTIETAFDHYAPISGPPRLRPRSGPDPFNPVEYLLRLQSKRASC
;
A
#
# COMPACT_ATOMS: atom_id res chain seq x y z
N MET A 1 13.94 -2.76 5.16
CA MET A 1 15.03 -3.11 6.10
C MET A 1 15.58 -1.84 6.71
N THR A 2 15.88 -1.85 8.01
CA THR A 2 16.56 -0.73 8.68
C THR A 2 17.98 -0.61 8.13
N THR A 3 18.33 0.60 7.71
CA THR A 3 19.65 0.91 7.13
C THR A 3 20.50 1.72 8.09
N ASP A 4 19.88 2.61 8.87
CA ASP A 4 20.56 3.39 9.90
C ASP A 4 19.65 3.56 11.12
N SER A 5 20.27 3.63 12.29
CA SER A 5 19.58 3.93 13.55
C SER A 5 20.53 4.65 14.49
N VAL A 6 20.14 5.85 14.93
CA VAL A 6 20.94 6.69 15.82
C VAL A 6 20.08 7.20 16.96
N ILE A 7 20.63 7.17 18.18
CA ILE A 7 20.07 7.83 19.35
C ILE A 7 21.09 8.85 19.82
N ALA A 8 20.75 10.14 19.73
CA ALA A 8 21.62 11.24 20.11
C ALA A 8 20.77 12.41 20.61
N ASP A 9 21.28 13.15 21.61
CA ASP A 9 20.67 14.39 22.10
C ASP A 9 19.18 14.27 22.48
N GLY A 10 18.78 13.10 22.99
CA GLY A 10 17.38 12.82 23.37
C GLY A 10 16.45 12.53 22.19
N VAL A 11 16.98 12.38 20.97
CA VAL A 11 16.23 12.07 19.74
C VAL A 11 16.67 10.71 19.20
N ALA A 12 15.70 9.91 18.77
CA ALA A 12 15.94 8.68 18.02
C ALA A 12 15.59 8.90 16.55
N ARG A 13 16.54 8.63 15.64
CA ARG A 13 16.34 8.63 14.19
C ARG A 13 16.45 7.20 13.67
N LEU A 14 15.49 6.80 12.85
CA LEU A 14 15.44 5.49 12.20
C LEU A 14 15.28 5.69 10.70
N GLU A 15 16.17 5.09 9.91
CA GLU A 15 16.08 5.10 8.45
C GLU A 15 16.02 3.68 7.91
N GLY A 16 15.20 3.49 6.88
CA GLY A 16 15.09 2.21 6.21
C GLY A 16 13.94 2.15 5.23
N THR A 17 13.82 1.00 4.60
CA THR A 17 12.73 0.70 3.67
C THR A 17 11.60 -0.05 4.37
N LEU A 18 10.36 0.38 4.10
CA LEU A 18 9.14 -0.30 4.52
C LEU A 18 8.25 -0.59 3.30
N ALA A 19 7.38 -1.59 3.41
CA ALA A 19 6.41 -1.87 2.36
C ALA A 19 5.43 -0.71 2.22
N SER A 20 5.16 -0.25 1.00
CA SER A 20 4.30 0.92 0.75
C SER A 20 2.90 0.76 1.37
N GLN A 21 2.38 -0.46 1.43
CA GLN A 21 1.09 -0.77 2.07
C GLN A 21 1.06 -0.49 3.58
N MET A 22 2.23 -0.40 4.25
CA MET A 22 2.35 -0.15 5.69
C MET A 22 2.57 1.34 6.03
N VAL A 23 2.87 2.19 5.05
CA VAL A 23 3.18 3.61 5.29
C VAL A 23 2.06 4.29 6.07
N GLN A 24 0.81 4.12 5.61
CA GLN A 24 -0.36 4.72 6.24
C GLN A 24 -0.57 4.24 7.68
N SER A 25 -0.39 2.95 7.95
CA SER A 25 -0.58 2.41 9.30
C SER A 25 0.48 2.92 10.26
N VAL A 26 1.74 3.00 9.82
CA VAL A 26 2.84 3.53 10.65
C VAL A 26 2.59 5.01 10.94
N GLN A 27 2.24 5.80 9.93
CA GLN A 27 1.98 7.24 10.11
C GLN A 27 0.83 7.51 11.08
N GLN A 28 -0.22 6.68 11.08
CA GLN A 28 -1.34 6.83 12.01
C GLN A 28 -1.00 6.41 13.46
N GLN A 29 -0.15 5.40 13.63
CA GLN A 29 0.22 4.89 14.96
C GLN A 29 1.31 5.72 15.62
N LEU A 30 2.20 6.33 14.84
CA LEU A 30 3.40 7.01 15.34
C LEU A 30 3.10 8.09 16.41
N PRO A 31 2.12 9.00 16.23
CA PRO A 31 1.82 9.99 17.27
C PRO A 31 1.38 9.36 18.59
N GLY A 32 0.61 8.27 18.54
CA GLY A 32 0.17 7.56 19.73
C GLY A 32 1.31 6.86 20.47
N LEU A 33 2.28 6.31 19.74
CA LEU A 33 3.45 5.63 20.29
C LEU A 33 4.53 6.58 20.81
N THR A 34 4.49 7.85 20.40
CA THR A 34 5.54 8.85 20.69
C THR A 34 5.01 10.04 21.48
N SER A 35 3.82 9.94 22.07
CA SER A 35 3.16 11.04 22.78
C SER A 35 3.06 12.33 21.94
N GLY A 36 2.94 12.19 20.61
CA GLY A 36 2.84 13.28 19.64
C GLY A 36 4.17 13.86 19.14
N ALA A 37 5.32 13.39 19.63
CA ALA A 37 6.62 13.94 19.25
C ALA A 37 7.19 13.35 17.94
N GLY A 38 6.77 12.14 17.57
CA GLY A 38 7.31 11.41 16.42
C GLY A 38 6.76 11.90 15.09
N THR A 39 7.65 12.06 14.12
CA THR A 39 7.33 12.33 12.71
C THR A 39 7.96 11.27 11.81
N ILE A 40 7.42 11.12 10.59
CA ILE A 40 7.94 10.24 9.57
C ILE A 40 7.87 10.93 8.21
N GLU A 41 8.95 10.80 7.44
CA GLU A 41 9.01 11.18 6.03
C GLU A 41 9.20 9.92 5.19
N THR A 42 8.59 9.89 4.01
CA THR A 42 8.67 8.72 3.11
C THR A 42 8.84 9.15 1.67
N ALA A 43 9.64 8.38 0.93
CA ALA A 43 9.80 8.49 -0.52
C ALA A 43 9.70 7.10 -1.14
N PHE A 44 9.28 7.04 -2.41
CA PHE A 44 9.33 5.78 -3.15
C PHE A 44 10.80 5.42 -3.43
N ASP A 45 11.17 4.19 -3.09
CA ASP A 45 12.53 3.68 -3.27
C ASP A 45 12.58 2.67 -4.43
N HIS A 46 11.93 1.51 -4.28
CA HIS A 46 11.93 0.46 -5.30
C HIS A 46 10.68 -0.44 -5.23
N TYR A 47 10.51 -1.27 -6.27
CA TYR A 47 9.61 -2.42 -6.23
C TYR A 47 10.33 -3.62 -5.62
N ALA A 48 9.93 -4.03 -4.42
CA ALA A 48 10.48 -5.22 -3.79
C ALA A 48 9.87 -6.49 -4.42
N PRO A 49 10.68 -7.52 -4.73
CA PRO A 49 10.16 -8.80 -5.17
C PRO A 49 9.33 -9.43 -4.04
N ILE A 50 8.19 -10.00 -4.40
CA ILE A 50 7.31 -10.68 -3.46
C ILE A 50 7.66 -12.17 -3.50
N SER A 51 7.97 -12.76 -2.35
CA SER A 51 8.11 -14.22 -2.25
C SER A 51 6.76 -14.91 -2.41
N GLY A 52 6.73 -15.98 -3.18
CA GLY A 52 5.52 -16.79 -3.41
C GLY A 52 4.83 -16.53 -4.76
N PRO A 53 3.74 -17.25 -5.05
CA PRO A 53 3.03 -17.09 -6.30
C PRO A 53 2.47 -15.66 -6.42
N PRO A 54 2.42 -15.10 -7.65
CA PRO A 54 1.86 -13.78 -7.87
C PRO A 54 0.42 -13.75 -7.35
N ARG A 55 0.07 -12.67 -6.64
CA ARG A 55 -1.31 -12.49 -6.17
C ARG A 55 -2.21 -12.39 -7.38
N LEU A 56 -3.15 -13.34 -7.50
CA LEU A 56 -4.20 -13.25 -8.49
C LEU A 56 -5.20 -12.19 -8.01
N ARG A 57 -5.30 -11.09 -8.76
CA ARG A 57 -6.39 -10.13 -8.58
C ARG A 57 -7.51 -10.51 -9.55
N PRO A 58 -8.66 -10.99 -9.08
CA PRO A 58 -9.81 -11.18 -9.96
C PRO A 58 -10.14 -9.87 -10.66
N ARG A 59 -10.52 -9.93 -11.93
CA ARG A 59 -11.03 -8.74 -12.62
C ARG A 59 -12.24 -8.21 -11.83
N SER A 60 -12.20 -6.92 -11.48
CA SER A 60 -13.31 -6.26 -10.77
C SER A 60 -14.52 -6.00 -11.65
N GLY A 61 -14.42 -6.28 -12.94
CA GLY A 61 -15.46 -6.06 -13.93
C GLY A 61 -15.48 -7.13 -15.01
N PRO A 62 -16.44 -7.02 -15.94
CA PRO A 62 -16.57 -7.96 -17.04
C PRO A 62 -15.28 -8.07 -17.85
N ASP A 63 -15.08 -9.24 -18.46
CA ASP A 63 -13.89 -9.50 -19.26
C ASP A 63 -14.10 -9.08 -20.73
N PRO A 64 -13.44 -8.01 -21.23
CA PRO A 64 -13.54 -7.54 -22.61
C PRO A 64 -12.98 -8.56 -23.60
N PHE A 65 -12.22 -9.56 -23.15
CA PHE A 65 -11.77 -10.66 -24.00
C PHE A 65 -12.85 -11.74 -24.21
N ASN A 66 -13.99 -11.65 -23.52
CA ASN A 66 -15.21 -12.38 -23.83
C ASN A 66 -16.32 -11.40 -24.26
N PRO A 67 -16.42 -11.07 -25.57
CA PRO A 67 -17.25 -9.97 -26.06
C PRO A 67 -18.75 -10.10 -25.71
N VAL A 68 -19.29 -11.32 -25.77
CA VAL A 68 -20.71 -11.58 -25.52
C VAL A 68 -21.05 -11.33 -24.05
N GLU A 69 -20.31 -11.96 -23.14
CA GLU A 69 -20.50 -11.77 -21.70
C GLU A 69 -20.21 -10.33 -21.24
N TYR A 70 -19.22 -9.68 -21.87
CA TYR A 70 -18.87 -8.29 -21.59
C TYR A 70 -20.03 -7.34 -21.86
N LEU A 71 -20.64 -7.43 -23.05
CA LEU A 71 -21.74 -6.56 -23.45
C LEU A 71 -22.99 -6.80 -22.61
N LEU A 72 -23.34 -8.06 -22.32
CA LEU A 72 -24.48 -8.40 -21.47
C LEU A 72 -24.34 -7.79 -20.07
N ARG A 73 -23.17 -7.94 -19.42
CA ARG A 73 -22.94 -7.39 -18.08
C ARG A 73 -22.83 -5.86 -18.05
N LEU A 74 -22.39 -5.23 -19.13
CA LEU A 74 -22.36 -3.77 -19.24
C LEU A 74 -23.77 -3.19 -19.39
N GLN A 75 -24.64 -3.87 -20.15
CA GLN A 75 -26.03 -3.49 -20.35
C GLN A 75 -26.85 -3.64 -19.06
N SER A 76 -26.64 -4.71 -18.27
CA SER A 76 -27.35 -4.89 -17.00
C SER A 76 -26.96 -3.87 -15.94
N LYS A 77 -25.69 -3.44 -15.88
CA LYS A 77 -25.27 -2.34 -15.00
C LYS A 77 -25.87 -0.99 -15.38
N ARG A 78 -26.14 -0.75 -16.67
CA ARG A 78 -26.78 0.49 -17.15
C ARG A 78 -28.27 0.59 -16.80
N ALA A 79 -28.95 -0.53 -16.59
CA ALA A 79 -30.37 -0.58 -16.23
C ALA A 79 -30.63 -0.50 -14.72
N SER A 80 -29.57 -0.50 -13.90
CA SER A 80 -29.64 -0.51 -12.43
C SER A 80 -29.40 0.88 -11.80
N CYS A 81 -29.33 1.94 -12.60
CA CYS A 81 -29.28 3.34 -12.15
C CYS A 81 -30.59 4.06 -12.48
#